data_AF-A0A6A4X6J4-F1
#
_entry.id   AF-A0A6A4X6J4-F1
#
_cell.length_a   1.000
_cell.length_b   1.000
_cell.length_c   1.000
_cell.angle_alpha   90.00
_cell.angle_beta   90.00
_cell.angle_gamma   90.00
#
_symmetry.space_group_name_H-M   'P 1'
#
loop_
_entity.id
_entity.type
_entity.pdbx_description
1 polymer ?
#
loop_
_entity_poly.entity_id
_entity_poly.type
_entity_poly.pdbx_seq_one_letter_code
_entity_poly.pdbx_strand_id
1 'polypeptide(L)'
;MTCGLCGAEFCWLCMQEISDLHYLSPSGCTFWGKKPWSRKKKILWQLGTLVGAPVGVALLAGIAVPAMIIGIPVWVGKKLYVRYRSGNKHRRNAFIGGGVLLARENTSVILEKEVPRLLKSFM
;
A
#
# COMPACT_ATOMS: atom_id res chain seq x y z
N MET A 1 -18.13 -28.53 -3.83
CA MET A 1 -18.97 -29.75 -4.02
C MET A 1 -18.29 -30.55 -5.08
N THR A 2 -17.84 -31.77 -4.78
CA THR A 2 -16.94 -32.54 -5.65
C THR A 2 -17.71 -33.47 -6.59
N CYS A 3 -17.25 -33.58 -7.83
CA CYS A 3 -17.74 -34.62 -8.74
C CYS A 3 -17.12 -35.96 -8.38
N GLY A 4 -17.94 -36.98 -8.10
CA GLY A 4 -17.46 -38.32 -7.72
C GLY A 4 -16.75 -39.10 -8.84
N LEU A 5 -16.81 -38.64 -10.09
CA LEU A 5 -16.16 -39.28 -11.23
C LEU A 5 -14.78 -38.67 -11.55
N CYS A 6 -14.68 -37.34 -11.55
CA CYS A 6 -13.44 -36.63 -11.93
C CYS A 6 -12.73 -35.92 -10.76
N GLY A 7 -13.32 -35.88 -9.56
CA GLY A 7 -12.74 -35.23 -8.39
C GLY A 7 -12.73 -33.69 -8.45
N ALA A 8 -13.21 -33.07 -9.53
CA ALA A 8 -13.25 -31.62 -9.66
C ALA A 8 -14.20 -30.98 -8.64
N GLU A 9 -13.76 -29.86 -8.06
CA GLU A 9 -14.50 -29.06 -7.09
C GLU A 9 -15.38 -28.04 -7.83
N PHE A 10 -16.69 -28.08 -7.60
CA PHE A 10 -17.65 -27.14 -8.16
C PHE A 10 -18.23 -26.21 -7.08
N CYS A 11 -18.45 -24.95 -7.47
CA CYS A 11 -19.10 -23.96 -6.65
C CYS A 11 -20.61 -24.25 -6.61
N TRP A 12 -21.15 -24.47 -5.41
CA TRP A 12 -22.57 -24.82 -5.23
C TRP A 12 -23.55 -23.69 -5.60
N LEU A 13 -23.06 -22.45 -5.81
CA LEU A 13 -23.89 -21.30 -6.18
C LEU A 13 -24.05 -21.12 -7.70
N CYS A 14 -23.02 -21.45 -8.48
CA CYS A 14 -22.98 -21.19 -9.93
C CYS A 14 -22.71 -22.44 -10.78
N MET A 15 -22.46 -23.59 -10.14
CA MET A 15 -22.14 -24.87 -10.80
C MET A 15 -20.97 -24.78 -11.79
N GLN A 16 -20.01 -23.89 -11.52
CA GLN A 16 -18.75 -23.78 -12.25
C GLN A 16 -17.62 -24.40 -11.42
N GLU A 17 -16.58 -24.89 -12.10
CA GLU A 17 -15.37 -25.40 -11.45
C GLU A 17 -14.69 -24.28 -10.64
N ILE A 18 -14.26 -24.62 -9.42
CA ILE A 18 -13.61 -23.69 -8.49
C ILE A 18 -12.14 -23.55 -8.90
N SER A 19 -11.79 -22.39 -9.45
CA SER A 19 -10.40 -21.93 -9.55
C SER A 19 -10.07 -20.98 -8.40
N ASP A 20 -8.78 -20.80 -8.08
CA ASP A 20 -8.32 -19.93 -6.98
C ASP A 20 -8.83 -18.48 -7.10
N LEU A 21 -9.14 -18.03 -8.33
CA LEU A 21 -9.66 -16.69 -8.60
C LEU A 21 -11.20 -16.61 -8.59
N HIS A 22 -11.91 -17.73 -8.46
CA HIS A 22 -13.37 -17.80 -8.63
C HIS A 22 -14.15 -16.94 -7.63
N TYR A 23 -13.69 -16.88 -6.37
CA TYR A 23 -14.31 -16.10 -5.29
C TYR A 23 -13.87 -14.63 -5.24
N LEU A 24 -12.78 -14.29 -5.93
CA LEU A 24 -12.22 -12.94 -6.01
C LEU A 24 -12.76 -12.17 -7.22
N SER A 25 -13.17 -12.90 -8.27
CA SER A 25 -13.79 -12.32 -9.46
C SER A 25 -15.22 -11.82 -9.16
N PRO A 26 -15.73 -10.74 -9.79
CA PRO A 26 -17.07 -10.18 -9.54
C PRO A 26 -18.24 -11.08 -10.03
N SER A 27 -17.96 -12.37 -10.24
CA SER A 27 -18.88 -13.46 -10.56
C SER A 27 -20.08 -13.50 -9.59
N GLY A 28 -19.90 -13.00 -8.35
CA GLY A 28 -20.97 -12.78 -7.38
C GLY A 28 -21.23 -13.95 -6.45
N CYS A 29 -20.34 -14.94 -6.44
CA CYS A 29 -20.35 -16.04 -5.48
C CYS A 29 -19.45 -15.66 -4.31
N THR A 30 -20.02 -15.32 -3.15
CA THR A 30 -19.21 -14.96 -1.97
C THR A 30 -18.79 -16.22 -1.22
N PHE A 31 -17.57 -16.26 -0.69
CA PHE A 31 -17.05 -17.37 0.13
C PHE A 31 -18.00 -17.74 1.30
N TRP A 32 -18.72 -16.75 1.83
CA TRP A 32 -19.65 -16.87 2.96
C TRP A 32 -21.15 -16.81 2.57
N GLY A 33 -21.48 -16.95 1.29
CA GLY A 33 -22.81 -16.62 0.76
C GLY A 33 -23.81 -17.76 0.73
N LYS A 34 -25.01 -17.54 1.29
CA LYS A 34 -26.18 -18.41 1.05
C LYS A 34 -26.89 -18.16 -0.29
N LYS A 35 -26.61 -17.04 -0.97
CA LYS A 35 -27.15 -16.71 -2.31
C LYS A 35 -26.18 -15.82 -3.10
N PRO A 36 -26.17 -15.87 -4.44
CA PRO A 36 -25.31 -15.01 -5.24
C PRO A 36 -25.73 -13.54 -5.10
N TRP A 37 -24.75 -12.66 -5.29
CA TRP A 37 -24.96 -11.23 -5.11
C TRP A 37 -25.89 -10.64 -6.17
N SER A 38 -26.90 -9.88 -5.71
CA SER A 38 -27.81 -9.16 -6.62
C SER A 38 -27.07 -8.12 -7.45
N ARG A 39 -27.48 -7.90 -8.70
CA ARG A 39 -26.85 -6.97 -9.66
C ARG A 39 -26.62 -5.57 -9.05
N LYS A 40 -27.57 -5.07 -8.26
CA LYS A 40 -27.46 -3.76 -7.57
C LYS A 40 -26.32 -3.73 -6.56
N LYS A 41 -26.10 -4.83 -5.82
CA LYS A 41 -25.02 -4.93 -4.83
C LYS A 41 -23.65 -5.02 -5.50
N LYS A 42 -23.54 -5.77 -6.61
CA LYS A 42 -22.32 -5.84 -7.44
C LYS A 42 -21.84 -4.46 -7.87
N ILE A 43 -22.75 -3.68 -8.47
CA ILE A 43 -22.45 -2.33 -8.96
C ILE A 43 -22.08 -1.40 -7.79
N LEU A 44 -22.80 -1.45 -6.67
CA LEU A 44 -22.51 -0.62 -5.50
C LEU A 44 -21.09 -0.84 -4.97
N TRP A 45 -20.63 -2.09 -4.93
CA TRP A 45 -19.29 -2.41 -4.45
C TRP A 45 -18.21 -2.12 -5.46
N GLN A 46 -18.45 -2.38 -6.76
CA GLN A 46 -17.52 -2.00 -7.82
C GLN A 46 -17.31 -0.49 -7.84
N LEU A 47 -18.38 0.30 -7.71
CA LEU A 47 -18.28 1.76 -7.56
C LEU A 47 -17.58 2.16 -6.25
N GLY A 48 -17.88 1.45 -5.16
CA GLY A 48 -17.26 1.68 -3.85
C GLY A 48 -15.75 1.48 -3.87
N THR A 49 -15.25 0.40 -4.49
CA THR A 49 -13.81 0.17 -4.64
C THR A 49 -13.17 1.08 -5.68
N LEU A 50 -13.89 1.37 -6.77
CA LEU A 50 -13.42 2.27 -7.83
C LEU A 50 -13.12 3.67 -7.31
N VAL A 51 -13.94 4.19 -6.40
CA VAL A 51 -13.73 5.51 -5.78
C VAL A 51 -12.91 5.40 -4.49
N GLY A 52 -13.15 4.36 -3.69
CA GLY A 52 -12.52 4.19 -2.39
C GLY A 52 -11.02 3.93 -2.45
N ALA A 53 -10.55 3.16 -3.43
CA ALA A 53 -9.12 2.87 -3.57
C ALA A 53 -8.29 4.13 -3.91
N PRO A 54 -8.63 4.94 -4.94
CA PRO A 54 -7.93 6.19 -5.20
C PRO A 54 -7.94 7.17 -4.01
N VAL A 55 -9.10 7.34 -3.36
CA VAL A 55 -9.24 8.24 -2.20
C VAL A 55 -8.40 7.76 -1.02
N GLY A 56 -8.43 6.46 -0.72
CA GLY A 56 -7.64 5.87 0.37
C GLY A 56 -6.14 6.03 0.16
N VAL A 57 -5.66 5.75 -1.06
CA VAL A 57 -4.24 5.93 -1.41
C VAL A 57 -3.83 7.40 -1.34
N ALA A 58 -4.64 8.32 -1.86
CA ALA A 58 -4.36 9.75 -1.82
C ALA A 58 -4.24 10.28 -0.38
N LEU A 59 -5.15 9.87 0.52
CA LEU A 59 -5.11 10.26 1.93
C LEU A 59 -3.87 9.71 2.65
N LEU A 60 -3.56 8.42 2.45
CA LEU A 60 -2.39 7.79 3.05
C LEU A 60 -1.09 8.41 2.55
N ALA A 61 -0.96 8.61 1.23
CA ALA A 61 0.20 9.27 0.64
C ALA A 61 0.35 10.71 1.13
N GLY A 62 -0.76 11.45 1.24
CA GLY A 62 -0.79 12.83 1.71
C GLY A 62 -0.27 13.02 3.13
N ILE A 63 -0.41 12.01 4.00
CA ILE A 63 0.13 12.04 5.37
C ILE A 63 1.53 11.43 5.43
N ALA A 64 1.76 10.32 4.73
CA ALA A 64 3.01 9.58 4.78
C ALA A 64 4.18 10.37 4.18
N VAL A 65 3.96 11.06 3.06
CA VAL A 65 5.00 11.87 2.37
C VAL A 65 5.57 12.96 3.28
N PRO A 66 4.77 13.89 3.87
CA PRO A 66 5.30 14.91 4.76
C PRO A 66 5.90 14.33 6.05
N ALA A 67 5.32 13.26 6.59
CA ALA A 67 5.86 12.58 7.76
C ALA A 67 7.27 12.02 7.50
N MET A 68 7.53 11.47 6.31
CA MET A 68 8.84 10.94 5.92
C MET A 68 9.86 12.04 5.62
N ILE A 69 9.43 13.11 4.94
CA ILE A 69 10.26 14.29 4.64
C ILE A 69 10.80 14.92 5.92
N ILE A 70 10.04 14.92 7.02
CA ILE A 70 10.46 15.47 8.31
C ILE A 70 11.14 14.41 9.18
N GLY A 71 10.58 13.19 9.22
CA GLY A 71 11.01 12.12 10.11
C GLY A 71 12.43 11.63 9.85
N ILE A 72 12.79 11.43 8.58
CA ILE A 72 14.13 10.93 8.21
C ILE A 72 15.23 11.92 8.61
N PRO A 73 15.16 13.22 8.24
CA PRO A 73 16.15 14.21 8.67
C PRO A 73 16.29 14.32 10.20
N VAL A 74 15.18 14.29 10.95
CA VAL A 74 15.22 14.33 12.43
C VAL A 74 15.89 13.08 13.00
N TRP A 75 15.58 11.90 12.46
CA TRP A 75 16.20 10.64 12.89
C TRP A 75 17.70 10.62 12.60
N VAL A 76 18.11 11.01 11.39
CA VAL A 76 19.52 11.10 10.99
C VAL A 76 20.26 12.11 11.87
N GLY A 77 19.68 13.28 12.12
CA GLY A 77 20.23 14.30 13.01
C GLY A 77 20.45 13.78 14.43
N LYS A 78 19.45 13.11 15.03
CA LYS A 78 19.58 12.50 16.37
C LYS A 78 20.65 11.41 16.40
N LYS A 79 20.71 10.56 15.37
CA LYS A 79 21.69 9.48 15.26
C LYS A 79 23.13 10.01 15.15
N LEU A 80 23.35 11.05 14.34
CA LEU A 80 24.64 11.72 14.21
C LEU A 80 25.03 12.47 15.48
N TYR A 81 24.08 13.13 16.14
CA TYR A 81 24.32 13.82 17.40
C TYR A 81 24.83 12.88 18.49
N VAL A 82 24.19 11.72 18.67
CA VAL A 82 24.63 10.71 19.65
C VAL A 82 26.01 10.16 19.30
N ARG A 83 26.29 9.91 18.01
CA ARG A 83 27.57 9.36 17.55
C ARG A 83 28.74 10.32 17.74
N TYR A 84 28.52 11.62 17.53
CA TYR A 84 29.56 12.65 17.69
C TYR A 84 29.44 13.43 19.00
N ARG A 85 28.79 12.85 20.03
CA ARG A 85 28.51 13.51 21.31
C ARG A 85 29.79 13.99 22.02
N SER A 86 30.86 13.19 21.96
CA SER A 86 32.17 13.46 22.57
C SER A 86 33.14 14.29 21.71
N GLY A 87 32.74 14.64 20.48
CA GLY A 87 33.59 15.38 19.54
C GLY A 87 33.48 16.91 19.67
N ASN A 88 34.37 17.62 18.97
CA ASN A 88 34.40 19.08 18.94
C ASN A 88 33.10 19.67 18.32
N LYS A 89 32.56 20.76 18.90
CA LYS A 89 31.24 21.33 18.59
C LYS A 89 31.09 21.71 17.11
N HIS A 90 32.13 22.29 16.51
CA HIS A 90 32.13 22.72 15.10
C HIS A 90 32.11 21.53 14.14
N ARG A 91 32.93 20.49 14.40
CA ARG A 91 32.93 19.26 13.60
C ARG A 91 31.60 18.52 13.70
N ARG A 92 31.03 18.42 14.90
CA ARG A 92 29.72 17.79 15.13
C ARG A 92 28.62 18.48 14.34
N ASN A 93 28.55 19.81 14.39
CA ASN A 93 27.52 20.57 13.68
C ASN A 93 27.69 20.46 12.15
N ALA A 94 28.92 20.40 11.63
CA ALA A 94 29.18 20.18 10.20
C ALA A 94 28.68 18.80 9.73
N PHE A 95 28.97 17.73 10.48
CA PHE A 95 28.49 16.38 10.14
C PHE A 95 26.98 16.23 10.26
N ILE A 96 26.35 16.83 11.28
CA ILE A 96 24.89 16.83 11.43
C ILE A 96 24.26 17.61 10.28
N GLY A 97 24.72 18.84 10.00
CA GLY A 97 24.19 19.66 8.92
C GLY A 97 24.30 18.99 7.56
N GLY A 98 25.48 18.46 7.22
CA GLY A 98 25.70 17.73 5.99
C GLY A 98 24.87 16.45 5.89
N GLY A 99 24.81 15.66 6.95
CA GLY A 99 24.03 14.41 6.98
C GLY A 99 22.52 14.64 6.89
N VAL A 100 21.99 15.69 7.53
CA VAL A 100 20.58 16.08 7.47
C VAL A 100 20.21 16.61 6.08
N LEU A 101 21.07 17.44 5.48
CA LEU A 101 20.85 17.98 4.14
C LEU A 101 20.82 16.87 3.07
N LEU A 102 21.81 15.97 3.09
CA LEU A 102 21.87 14.83 2.18
C LEU A 102 20.70 13.86 2.40
N ALA A 103 20.31 13.63 3.67
CA ALA A 103 19.16 12.80 3.97
C ALA A 103 17.87 13.40 3.42
N ARG A 104 17.65 14.71 3.60
CA ARG A 104 16.47 15.41 3.07
C ARG A 104 16.38 15.26 1.56
N GLU A 105 17.47 15.58 0.85
CA GLU A 105 17.52 15.55 -0.62
C GLU A 105 17.30 14.14 -1.17
N ASN A 106 17.95 13.13 -0.57
CA ASN A 106 17.77 11.75 -0.99
C ASN A 106 16.33 11.27 -0.73
N THR A 107 15.73 11.68 0.40
CA THR A 107 14.35 11.31 0.74
C THR A 107 13.35 11.94 -0.24
N SER A 108 13.52 13.20 -0.61
CA SER A 108 12.64 13.86 -1.59
C SER A 108 12.76 13.23 -2.98
N VAL A 109 13.98 12.97 -3.45
CA VAL A 109 14.21 12.34 -4.77
C VAL A 109 13.62 10.92 -4.84
N ILE A 110 13.72 10.13 -3.76
CA ILE A 110 13.12 8.80 -3.69
C ILE A 110 11.60 8.91 -3.71
N LEU A 111 11.01 9.81 -2.92
CA LEU A 111 9.56 9.99 -2.87
C LEU A 111 8.99 10.47 -4.21
N GLU A 112 9.65 11.40 -4.90
CA GLU A 112 9.23 11.89 -6.22
C GLU A 112 9.29 10.82 -7.32
N LYS A 113 10.21 9.85 -7.22
CA LYS A 113 10.30 8.76 -8.22
C LYS A 113 9.36 7.59 -7.90
N GLU A 114 9.22 7.25 -6.63
CA GLU A 114 8.49 6.05 -6.20
C GLU A 114 6.99 6.29 -6.10
N VAL A 115 6.54 7.47 -5.62
CA VAL A 115 5.11 7.79 -5.47
C VAL A 115 4.36 7.75 -6.81
N PRO A 116 4.85 8.36 -7.91
CA PRO A 116 4.19 8.26 -9.22
C PRO A 116 4.26 6.86 -9.81
N ARG A 117 5.33 6.10 -9.53
CA ARG A 117 5.46 4.71 -9.99
C ARG A 117 4.41 3.80 -9.33
N LEU A 118 4.21 3.97 -8.03
CA LEU A 118 3.18 3.26 -7.28
C LEU A 118 1.78 3.67 -7.74
N LEU A 119 1.51 4.97 -7.90
CA LEU A 119 0.22 5.47 -8.41
C LEU A 119 -0.13 4.90 -9.79
N LYS A 120 0.85 4.82 -10.70
CA LYS A 120 0.67 4.21 -12.03
C LYS A 120 0.42 2.70 -12.00
N SER A 121 0.75 2.02 -10.90
CA SER A 121 0.45 0.59 -10.73
C SER A 121 -0.99 0.33 -10.25
N PHE A 122 -1.69 1.37 -9.79
CA PHE A 122 -3.06 1.28 -9.27
C PHE A 122 -4.12 1.91 -10.21
N MET A 123 -3.69 2.63 -11.25
CA MET A 123 -4.53 3.18 -12.32
C MET A 123 -4.42 2.32 -13.57
#